data_AF-A0A9P5ZWW8-F1
#
_entry.id   AF-A0A9P5ZWW8-F1
#
_cell.length_a   1.000
_cell.length_b   1.000
_cell.length_c   1.000
_cell.angle_alpha   90.00
_cell.angle_beta   90.00
_cell.angle_gamma   90.00
#
_symmetry.space_group_name_H-M   'P 1'
#
loop_
_entity.id
_entity.type
_entity.pdbx_description
1 polymer ?
#
loop_
_entity_poly.entity_id
_entity_poly.type
_entity_poly.pdbx_seq_one_letter_code
_entity_poly.pdbx_strand_id
1 'polypeptide(L)'
;MSPWQFKNLGRQRLGRTKRHSVEVPLGAGDQRCRAGHRRDHNLERLRGVTVHRRGQSERVHGRGGARWYSPPAVHKDQVVVWYRLHPKDANCAAPLTPRNSQFPADAVFGFALLTSMATVTVDIGLNNRFEWNAPAGVSIGEVAFLQQDSQIPFIQIIRNSNVVASGFGSAFVTKECQTYNFNSFVDVVPNE
;
A
#
# COMPACT_ATOMS: atom_id res chain seq x y z
N MET A 1 3.55 33.76 25.94
CA MET A 1 4.72 34.39 25.31
C MET A 1 5.93 34.20 26.23
N SER A 2 7.02 33.67 25.64
CA SER A 2 8.39 33.49 26.18
C SER A 2 8.64 32.40 27.26
N PRO A 3 9.86 31.82 27.33
CA PRO A 3 10.57 31.16 26.23
C PRO A 3 11.30 29.85 26.62
N TRP A 4 11.57 29.07 25.57
CA TRP A 4 12.53 27.98 25.44
C TRP A 4 13.83 28.08 26.25
N GLN A 5 14.25 26.95 26.86
CA GLN A 5 15.65 26.68 27.22
C GLN A 5 16.08 25.32 26.68
N PHE A 6 16.86 25.33 25.60
CA PHE A 6 17.68 24.19 25.17
C PHE A 6 18.99 24.20 25.97
N LYS A 7 19.32 23.08 26.62
CA LYS A 7 20.69 22.78 27.06
C LYS A 7 21.26 21.67 26.19
N ASN A 8 22.13 22.08 25.27
CA ASN A 8 23.15 21.25 24.63
C ASN A 8 24.10 20.72 25.70
N LEU A 9 24.39 19.42 25.69
CA LEU A 9 25.69 18.83 26.09
C LEU A 9 25.71 17.36 25.64
N GLY A 10 26.79 16.92 25.00
CA GLY A 10 27.17 15.49 24.96
C GLY A 10 27.44 14.86 23.60
N ARG A 11 28.43 15.38 22.87
CA ARG A 11 29.08 14.68 21.75
C ARG A 11 29.82 13.44 22.29
N GLN A 12 29.30 12.23 22.07
CA GLN A 12 30.00 10.98 22.33
C GLN A 12 30.31 10.20 21.05
N ARG A 13 31.44 9.51 21.11
CA ARG A 13 32.31 9.08 20.00
C ARG A 13 31.73 7.90 19.21
N LEU A 14 32.06 7.91 17.92
CA LEU A 14 31.97 6.80 16.97
C LEU A 14 32.63 5.53 17.51
N GLY A 15 31.81 4.56 17.90
CA GLY A 15 32.20 3.17 18.13
C GLY A 15 32.11 2.37 16.83
N ARG A 16 33.26 1.98 16.30
CA ARG A 16 33.44 1.18 15.07
C ARG A 16 33.18 -0.29 15.42
N THR A 17 31.97 -0.79 15.22
CA THR A 17 31.65 -2.22 15.34
C THR A 17 31.92 -2.96 14.02
N LYS A 18 32.67 -4.05 14.14
CA LYS A 18 33.13 -4.93 13.06
C LYS A 18 31.94 -5.55 12.33
N ARG A 19 31.90 -5.40 11.00
CA ARG A 19 31.09 -6.27 10.12
C ARG A 19 31.74 -7.65 10.12
N HIS A 20 31.04 -8.65 10.63
CA HIS A 20 31.29 -10.03 10.26
C HIS A 20 30.49 -10.32 8.99
N SER A 21 31.18 -10.35 7.85
CA SER A 21 30.67 -10.92 6.61
C SER A 21 30.55 -12.42 6.81
N VAL A 22 29.32 -12.92 6.75
CA VAL A 22 29.05 -14.36 6.62
C VAL A 22 28.96 -14.63 5.13
N GLU A 23 29.93 -15.37 4.60
CA GLU A 23 29.88 -15.92 3.24
C GLU A 23 28.81 -17.02 3.18
N VAL A 24 27.87 -16.87 2.24
CA VAL A 24 26.88 -17.89 1.89
C VAL A 24 27.38 -18.57 0.62
N PRO A 25 27.58 -19.90 0.60
CA PRO A 25 28.05 -20.59 -0.59
C PRO A 25 26.96 -20.65 -1.67
N LEU A 26 27.35 -20.29 -2.89
CA LEU A 26 26.57 -20.40 -4.13
C LEU A 26 26.33 -21.88 -4.46
N GLY A 27 25.11 -22.35 -4.21
CA GLY A 27 24.62 -23.63 -4.71
C GLY A 27 24.13 -23.51 -6.15
N ALA A 28 24.86 -24.11 -7.07
CA ALA A 28 24.45 -24.35 -8.46
C ALA A 28 23.27 -25.33 -8.52
N GLY A 29 22.27 -25.05 -9.37
CA GLY A 29 21.09 -25.89 -9.54
C GLY A 29 20.23 -25.46 -10.71
N ASP A 30 20.71 -25.79 -11.91
CA ASP A 30 20.10 -25.63 -13.23
C ASP A 30 18.75 -26.38 -13.33
N GLN A 31 17.65 -25.67 -13.62
CA GLN A 31 16.42 -26.25 -14.17
C GLN A 31 15.86 -25.36 -15.28
N ARG A 32 16.34 -25.61 -16.50
CA ARG A 32 15.77 -25.12 -17.75
C ARG A 32 14.39 -25.76 -18.00
N CYS A 33 13.38 -24.92 -18.15
CA CYS A 33 12.11 -25.27 -18.79
C CYS A 33 12.37 -25.71 -20.23
N ARG A 34 12.30 -27.02 -20.51
CA ARG A 34 12.37 -27.57 -21.88
C ARG A 34 11.01 -27.40 -22.57
N ALA A 35 10.94 -26.43 -23.48
CA ALA A 35 9.91 -26.39 -24.52
C ALA A 35 10.16 -27.54 -25.52
N GLY A 36 9.16 -28.41 -25.68
CA GLY A 36 9.20 -29.51 -26.64
C GLY A 36 9.09 -28.98 -28.07
N HIS A 37 10.17 -29.14 -28.84
CA HIS A 37 10.18 -28.86 -30.27
C HIS A 37 10.38 -30.19 -31.02
N ARG A 38 9.28 -30.73 -31.56
CA ARG A 38 9.28 -31.86 -32.49
C ARG A 38 9.73 -31.34 -33.86
N ARG A 39 10.80 -31.93 -34.40
CA ARG A 39 11.23 -31.77 -35.79
C ARG A 39 10.50 -32.81 -36.62
N ASP A 40 9.91 -32.39 -37.73
CA ASP A 40 9.72 -33.24 -38.90
C ASP A 40 10.35 -32.53 -40.09
N HIS A 41 11.33 -33.21 -40.71
CA HIS A 41 11.86 -32.90 -42.03
C HIS A 41 10.94 -33.54 -43.08
N ASN A 42 10.60 -32.84 -44.17
CA ASN A 42 11.18 -33.03 -45.51
C ASN A 42 10.25 -32.57 -46.67
N LEU A 43 10.90 -32.20 -47.79
CA LEU A 43 10.45 -32.11 -49.19
C LEU A 43 9.69 -30.88 -49.77
N GLU A 44 10.45 -30.14 -50.59
CA GLU A 44 10.20 -29.79 -52.00
C GLU A 44 8.99 -28.94 -52.46
N ARG A 45 9.28 -27.65 -52.69
CA ARG A 45 9.30 -26.96 -53.99
C ARG A 45 8.33 -27.47 -55.09
N LEU A 46 7.16 -26.84 -55.25
CA LEU A 46 6.51 -26.62 -56.55
C LEU A 46 5.73 -25.30 -56.61
N ARG A 47 5.61 -24.82 -57.84
CA ARG A 47 5.27 -23.46 -58.27
C ARG A 47 3.76 -23.17 -58.19
N GLY A 48 3.46 -21.91 -57.88
CA GLY A 48 2.38 -21.07 -58.43
C GLY A 48 1.01 -21.68 -58.73
N VAL A 49 0.02 -21.31 -57.93
CA VAL A 49 -1.36 -21.11 -58.39
C VAL A 49 -1.97 -19.94 -57.63
N THR A 50 -2.18 -18.82 -58.32
CA THR A 50 -3.06 -17.74 -57.85
C THR A 50 -4.50 -18.16 -58.09
N VAL A 51 -5.27 -18.41 -57.02
CA VAL A 51 -6.72 -18.57 -57.12
C VAL A 51 -7.40 -17.32 -56.57
N HIS A 52 -7.89 -16.49 -57.49
CA HIS A 52 -8.91 -15.50 -57.16
C HIS A 52 -10.23 -16.22 -56.87
N ARG A 53 -10.76 -16.08 -55.67
CA ARG A 53 -12.19 -16.27 -55.42
C ARG A 53 -12.72 -15.13 -54.57
N ARG A 54 -13.49 -14.26 -55.23
CA ARG A 54 -14.44 -13.36 -54.59
C ARG A 54 -15.50 -14.24 -53.91
N GLY A 55 -15.67 -14.05 -52.61
CA GLY A 55 -16.77 -14.59 -51.83
C GLY A 55 -17.07 -13.59 -50.73
N GLN A 56 -18.14 -12.83 -50.91
CA GLN A 56 -18.70 -11.95 -49.89
C GLN A 56 -19.05 -12.79 -48.66
N SER A 57 -18.41 -12.52 -47.53
CA SER A 57 -18.91 -12.96 -46.22
C SER A 57 -19.61 -11.76 -45.60
N GLU A 58 -20.93 -11.89 -45.48
CA GLU A 58 -21.78 -11.00 -44.69
C GLU A 58 -21.16 -10.72 -43.31
N ARG A 59 -21.11 -9.44 -42.95
CA ARG A 59 -20.84 -9.02 -41.56
C ARG A 59 -22.05 -9.40 -40.74
N VAL A 60 -21.97 -10.50 -40.00
CA VAL A 60 -22.80 -10.66 -38.82
C VAL A 60 -22.23 -9.74 -37.74
N HIS A 61 -22.81 -8.54 -37.66
CA HIS A 61 -22.67 -7.63 -36.53
C HIS A 61 -23.28 -8.31 -35.30
N GLY A 62 -22.42 -8.98 -34.53
CA GLY A 62 -22.82 -9.69 -33.32
C GLY A 62 -21.63 -9.94 -32.42
N ARG A 63 -20.89 -8.89 -32.06
CA ARG A 63 -19.99 -8.94 -30.89
C ARG A 63 -20.52 -7.98 -29.85
N GLY A 64 -21.50 -8.44 -29.08
CA GLY A 64 -21.73 -7.92 -27.74
C GLY A 64 -20.49 -8.21 -26.91
N GLY A 65 -19.51 -7.30 -26.99
CA GLY A 65 -18.32 -7.36 -26.15
C GLY A 65 -18.77 -7.24 -24.70
N ALA A 66 -18.35 -8.19 -23.87
CA ALA A 66 -18.50 -8.09 -22.43
C ALA A 66 -18.02 -6.69 -22.00
N ARG A 67 -18.94 -5.89 -21.45
CA ARG A 67 -18.59 -4.59 -20.87
C ARG A 67 -17.82 -4.89 -19.59
N TRP A 68 -16.50 -4.97 -19.72
CA TRP A 68 -15.58 -5.10 -18.60
C TRP A 68 -15.86 -3.98 -17.59
N TYR A 69 -15.86 -4.33 -16.31
CA TYR A 69 -16.04 -3.41 -15.19
C TYR A 69 -15.00 -2.28 -15.30
N SER A 70 -15.48 -1.03 -15.37
CA SER A 70 -14.62 0.14 -15.16
C SER A 70 -14.80 0.58 -13.71
N PRO A 71 -13.71 0.78 -12.95
CA PRO A 71 -13.82 1.38 -11.64
C PRO A 71 -14.48 2.76 -11.75
N PRO A 72 -15.28 3.18 -10.74
CA PRO A 72 -15.86 4.50 -10.71
C PRO A 72 -14.77 5.57 -10.68
N ALA A 73 -15.04 6.71 -11.32
CA ALA A 73 -14.09 7.82 -11.31
C ALA A 73 -14.01 8.44 -9.90
N VAL A 74 -12.80 8.82 -9.51
CA VAL A 74 -12.56 9.62 -8.29
C VAL A 74 -12.77 11.09 -8.65
N HIS A 75 -13.65 11.77 -7.94
CA HIS A 75 -13.99 13.18 -8.20
C HIS A 75 -13.46 14.14 -7.14
N LYS A 76 -12.95 13.61 -6.02
CA LYS A 76 -12.46 14.39 -4.88
C LYS A 76 -11.19 13.75 -4.35
N ASP A 77 -10.20 14.58 -4.04
CA ASP A 77 -9.00 14.15 -3.34
C ASP A 77 -9.30 13.97 -1.86
N GLN A 78 -9.13 12.75 -1.38
CA GLN A 78 -9.33 12.42 0.03
C GLN A 78 -8.55 11.15 0.38
N VAL A 79 -8.33 10.96 1.67
CA VAL A 79 -7.76 9.73 2.21
C VAL A 79 -8.77 9.14 3.19
N VAL A 80 -9.24 7.93 2.90
CA VAL A 80 -9.99 7.14 3.89
C VAL A 80 -8.96 6.48 4.79
N VAL A 81 -8.99 6.82 6.08
CA VAL A 81 -8.12 6.19 7.06
C VAL A 81 -8.83 5.07 7.79
N TRP A 82 -8.12 3.98 7.99
CA TRP A 82 -8.63 2.76 8.60
C TRP A 82 -7.63 2.24 9.62
N TYR A 83 -8.01 2.23 10.90
CA TYR A 83 -7.13 1.81 11.99
C TYR A 83 -7.94 1.38 13.20
N ARG A 84 -7.35 0.60 14.12
CA ARG A 84 -7.99 0.30 15.40
C ARG A 84 -7.65 1.37 16.44
N LEU A 85 -8.57 1.60 17.36
CA LEU A 85 -8.32 2.53 18.48
C LEU A 85 -7.32 1.96 19.49
N HIS A 86 -7.12 0.64 19.51
CA HIS A 86 -6.21 -0.01 20.45
C HIS A 86 -5.32 -1.02 19.72
N PRO A 87 -4.01 -1.07 20.02
CA PRO A 87 -3.13 -2.12 19.51
C PRO A 87 -3.53 -3.50 20.03
N LYS A 88 -3.00 -4.57 19.42
CA LYS A 88 -3.29 -5.95 19.85
C LYS A 88 -2.88 -6.23 21.30
N ASP A 89 -1.81 -5.61 21.75
CA ASP A 89 -1.22 -5.73 23.09
C ASP A 89 -1.74 -4.67 24.07
N ALA A 90 -2.83 -3.98 23.74
CA ALA A 90 -3.48 -3.04 24.64
C ALA A 90 -3.91 -3.73 25.96
N ASN A 91 -3.77 -3.00 27.06
CA ASN A 91 -4.18 -3.43 28.37
C ASN A 91 -5.68 -3.14 28.55
N CYS A 92 -6.54 -4.11 28.25
CA CYS A 92 -7.97 -3.98 28.50
C CYS A 92 -8.38 -4.55 29.86
N ALA A 93 -9.38 -3.93 30.51
CA ALA A 93 -9.95 -4.46 31.75
C ALA A 93 -10.66 -5.82 31.59
N ALA A 94 -11.18 -6.12 30.41
CA ALA A 94 -11.79 -7.41 30.10
C ALA A 94 -10.77 -8.57 30.19
N PRO A 95 -11.13 -9.70 30.82
CA PRO A 95 -10.17 -10.75 31.16
C PRO A 95 -9.75 -11.65 29.99
N LEU A 96 -10.48 -11.63 28.87
CA LEU A 96 -10.27 -12.53 27.74
C LEU A 96 -10.21 -11.78 26.41
N THR A 97 -9.23 -12.15 25.59
CA THR A 97 -9.15 -11.72 24.19
C THR A 97 -10.09 -12.59 23.32
N PRO A 98 -10.84 -12.00 22.39
CA PRO A 98 -11.57 -12.74 21.37
C PRO A 98 -10.67 -13.70 20.59
N ARG A 99 -11.24 -14.82 20.12
CA ARG A 99 -10.57 -15.67 19.13
C ARG A 99 -10.17 -14.81 17.93
N ASN A 100 -9.06 -15.18 17.27
CA ASN A 100 -8.58 -14.53 16.06
C ASN A 100 -8.03 -13.09 16.28
N SER A 101 -7.79 -12.69 17.53
CA SER A 101 -7.19 -11.40 17.91
C SER A 101 -5.79 -11.16 17.35
N GLN A 102 -5.09 -12.22 16.89
CA GLN A 102 -3.77 -12.12 16.29
C GLN A 102 -3.77 -11.60 14.83
N PHE A 103 -4.89 -11.69 14.11
CA PHE A 103 -4.93 -11.37 12.67
C PHE A 103 -4.96 -9.87 12.34
N PRO A 104 -5.67 -9.00 13.09
CA PRO A 104 -5.66 -7.57 12.79
C PRO A 104 -4.24 -6.98 12.83
N ALA A 105 -3.90 -6.17 11.84
CA ALA A 105 -2.64 -5.43 11.83
C ALA A 105 -2.64 -4.32 12.90
N ASP A 106 -1.47 -4.04 13.48
CA ASP A 106 -1.22 -2.85 14.31
C ASP A 106 -0.66 -1.74 13.42
N ALA A 107 -1.53 -1.17 12.59
CA ALA A 107 -1.16 -0.16 11.62
C ALA A 107 -2.32 0.80 11.35
N VAL A 108 -1.97 1.99 10.88
CA VAL A 108 -2.89 2.91 10.21
C VAL A 108 -2.78 2.70 8.72
N PHE A 109 -3.88 2.35 8.08
CA PHE A 109 -3.99 2.29 6.62
C PHE A 109 -4.57 3.59 6.10
N GLY A 110 -3.95 4.16 5.06
CA GLY A 110 -4.46 5.31 4.32
C GLY A 110 -4.80 4.91 2.90
N PHE A 111 -6.08 4.91 2.55
CA PHE A 111 -6.56 4.71 1.19
C PHE A 111 -6.69 6.07 0.53
N ALA A 112 -5.73 6.43 -0.31
CA ALA A 112 -5.77 7.66 -1.07
C ALA A 112 -6.69 7.48 -2.28
N LEU A 113 -7.73 8.31 -2.37
CA LEU A 113 -8.55 8.51 -3.54
C LEU A 113 -8.16 9.85 -4.14
N LEU A 114 -7.46 9.83 -5.28
CA LEU A 114 -6.92 11.03 -5.90
C LEU A 114 -7.44 11.23 -7.32
N THR A 115 -7.76 12.47 -7.65
CA THR A 115 -8.07 12.94 -9.00
C THR A 115 -6.84 13.02 -9.90
N SER A 116 -5.66 13.23 -9.29
CA SER A 116 -4.35 13.29 -9.95
C SER A 116 -3.24 12.85 -9.01
N MET A 117 -2.11 12.40 -9.56
CA MET A 117 -0.97 11.93 -8.76
C MET A 117 -0.54 12.95 -7.69
N ALA A 118 -0.21 12.47 -6.51
CA ALA A 118 0.29 13.27 -5.40
C ALA A 118 1.23 12.43 -4.53
N THR A 119 2.01 13.09 -3.68
CA THR A 119 2.64 12.43 -2.55
C THR A 119 1.64 12.44 -1.40
N VAL A 120 1.40 11.27 -0.79
CA VAL A 120 0.53 11.15 0.38
C VAL A 120 1.35 10.71 1.57
N THR A 121 1.03 11.26 2.74
CA THR A 121 1.74 10.99 3.98
C THR A 121 0.75 10.57 5.04
N VAL A 122 1.15 9.59 5.85
CA VAL A 122 0.44 9.21 7.07
C VAL A 122 1.47 9.20 8.19
N ASP A 123 1.28 10.09 9.15
CA ASP A 123 2.12 10.25 10.32
C ASP A 123 1.34 9.80 11.56
N ILE A 124 1.96 9.04 12.46
CA ILE A 124 1.35 8.71 13.75
C ILE A 124 2.43 8.63 14.83
N GLY A 125 2.31 9.51 15.83
CA GLY A 125 3.33 9.66 16.86
C GLY A 125 4.59 10.39 16.40
N LEU A 126 5.60 10.40 17.25
CA LEU A 126 6.85 11.09 16.98
C LEU A 126 7.74 10.27 16.05
N ASN A 127 8.22 10.90 14.98
CA ASN A 127 9.19 10.33 14.02
C ASN A 127 8.72 9.03 13.34
N ASN A 128 7.41 8.86 13.16
CA ASN A 128 6.86 7.72 12.47
C ASN A 128 5.91 8.18 11.37
N ARG A 129 6.45 8.09 10.16
CA ARG A 129 5.88 8.62 8.93
C ARG A 129 5.98 7.56 7.86
N PHE A 130 4.88 7.35 7.17
CA PHE A 130 4.87 6.68 5.89
C PHE A 130 4.56 7.70 4.79
N GLU A 131 5.30 7.63 3.70
CA GLU A 131 5.15 8.52 2.56
C GLU A 131 5.21 7.70 1.27
N TRP A 132 4.29 7.95 0.35
CA TRP A 132 4.30 7.30 -0.95
C TRP A 132 3.84 8.23 -2.07
N ASN A 133 4.31 7.93 -3.28
CA ASN A 133 3.80 8.56 -4.50
C ASN A 133 2.53 7.83 -4.94
N ALA A 134 1.38 8.42 -4.64
CA ALA A 134 0.07 7.89 -4.95
C ALA A 134 -0.34 8.28 -6.39
N PRO A 135 -0.65 7.32 -7.28
CA PRO A 135 -1.20 7.63 -8.60
C PRO A 135 -2.61 8.22 -8.50
N ALA A 136 -3.11 8.75 -9.62
CA ALA A 136 -4.54 9.04 -9.75
C ALA A 136 -5.36 7.73 -9.60
N GLY A 137 -6.57 7.83 -9.05
CA GLY A 137 -7.39 6.69 -8.66
C GLY A 137 -7.19 6.31 -7.20
N VAL A 138 -7.15 5.01 -6.92
CA VAL A 138 -7.03 4.47 -5.55
C VAL A 138 -5.64 3.89 -5.32
N SER A 139 -5.02 4.23 -4.19
CA SER A 139 -3.81 3.57 -3.70
C SER A 139 -3.83 3.46 -2.19
N ILE A 140 -2.99 2.59 -1.63
CA ILE A 140 -2.91 2.36 -0.19
C ILE A 140 -1.49 2.55 0.31
N GLY A 141 -1.37 3.18 1.47
CA GLY A 141 -0.17 3.22 2.29
C GLY A 141 -0.48 2.73 3.70
N GLU A 142 0.54 2.31 4.43
CA GLU A 142 0.40 1.93 5.84
C GLU A 142 1.56 2.43 6.69
N VAL A 143 1.26 2.80 7.92
CA VAL A 143 2.26 3.10 8.95
C VAL A 143 1.98 2.25 10.18
N ALA A 144 3.00 1.56 10.68
CA ALA A 144 2.87 0.74 11.87
C ALA A 144 2.57 1.58 13.12
N PHE A 145 1.85 0.99 14.07
CA PHE A 145 1.70 1.60 15.40
C PHE A 145 3.05 1.69 16.11
N LEU A 146 3.22 2.75 16.89
CA LEU A 146 4.34 2.89 17.81
C LEU A 146 3.96 2.43 19.22
N GLN A 147 4.99 2.31 20.06
CA GLN A 147 4.83 2.13 21.50
C GLN A 147 4.31 3.38 22.23
N GLN A 148 4.08 4.49 21.54
CA GLN A 148 3.55 5.70 22.15
C GLN A 148 2.04 5.59 22.33
N ASP A 149 1.55 6.11 23.44
CA ASP A 149 0.12 6.14 23.77
C ASP A 149 -0.52 7.47 23.34
N SER A 150 -1.83 7.50 23.21
CA SER A 150 -2.62 8.71 22.90
C SER A 150 -2.15 9.45 21.64
N GLN A 151 -1.97 8.70 20.54
CA GLN A 151 -1.56 9.25 19.25
C GLN A 151 -2.74 9.31 18.28
N ILE A 152 -2.79 10.36 17.45
CA ILE A 152 -3.82 10.51 16.43
C ILE A 152 -3.14 10.59 15.05
N PRO A 153 -3.61 9.86 14.04
CA PRO A 153 -3.00 9.93 12.72
C PRO A 153 -3.13 11.32 12.12
N PHE A 154 -2.08 11.82 11.47
CA PHE A 154 -2.09 13.03 10.67
C PHE A 154 -1.79 12.67 9.21
N ILE A 155 -2.59 13.22 8.29
CA ILE A 155 -2.56 12.86 6.88
C ILE A 155 -2.34 14.12 6.07
N GLN A 156 -1.52 14.01 5.02
CA GLN A 156 -1.33 15.09 4.04
C GLN A 156 -1.41 14.55 2.61
N ILE A 157 -1.99 15.37 1.73
CA ILE A 157 -1.90 15.23 0.28
C ILE A 157 -1.02 16.39 -0.21
N ILE A 158 0.07 16.08 -0.90
CA ILE A 158 1.11 17.03 -1.28
C ILE A 158 1.32 16.98 -2.80
N ARG A 159 1.26 18.14 -3.46
CA ARG A 159 1.54 18.28 -4.89
C ARG A 159 2.50 19.44 -5.13
N ASN A 160 3.53 19.21 -5.94
CA ASN A 160 4.54 20.23 -6.25
C ASN A 160 5.09 20.90 -4.99
N SER A 161 5.38 20.09 -3.96
CA SER A 161 5.86 20.53 -2.64
C SER A 161 4.88 21.41 -1.83
N ASN A 162 3.63 21.56 -2.27
CA ASN A 162 2.59 22.26 -1.53
C ASN A 162 1.57 21.27 -0.94
N VAL A 163 1.20 21.46 0.33
CA VAL A 163 0.10 20.72 0.96
C VAL A 163 -1.21 21.23 0.36
N VAL A 164 -1.95 20.34 -0.32
CA VAL A 164 -3.25 20.68 -0.95
C VAL A 164 -4.43 20.26 -0.08
N ALA A 165 -4.24 19.27 0.79
CA ALA A 165 -5.18 18.88 1.82
C ALA A 165 -4.42 18.25 2.99
N SER A 166 -4.93 18.43 4.20
CA SER A 166 -4.41 17.75 5.39
C SER A 166 -5.45 17.70 6.49
N GLY A 167 -5.29 16.78 7.42
CA GLY A 167 -6.11 16.71 8.62
C GLY A 167 -5.64 15.62 9.56
N PHE A 168 -6.12 15.71 10.80
CA PHE A 168 -6.03 14.61 11.73
C PHE A 168 -7.17 13.65 11.49
N GLY A 169 -6.97 12.37 11.81
CA GLY A 169 -8.10 11.48 12.08
C GLY A 169 -8.93 12.01 13.26
N SER A 170 -10.08 11.38 13.51
CA SER A 170 -11.00 11.81 14.58
C SER A 170 -10.95 10.99 15.86
N ALA A 171 -10.05 10.01 15.99
CA ALA A 171 -9.91 9.20 17.19
C ALA A 171 -8.46 8.89 17.55
N PHE A 172 -8.17 8.90 18.85
CA PHE A 172 -6.84 8.56 19.35
C PHE A 172 -6.66 7.06 19.41
N VAL A 173 -5.47 6.60 19.03
CA VAL A 173 -4.95 5.28 19.36
C VAL A 173 -4.49 5.32 20.81
N THR A 174 -5.08 4.47 21.65
CA THR A 174 -4.75 4.35 23.07
C THR A 174 -4.40 2.92 23.48
N LYS A 175 -3.55 2.76 24.49
CA LYS A 175 -3.10 1.48 25.03
C LYS A 175 -4.01 0.89 26.10
N GLU A 176 -4.93 1.68 26.64
CA GLU A 176 -5.90 1.25 27.64
C GLU A 176 -7.31 1.18 27.03
N CYS A 177 -8.08 0.19 27.47
CA CYS A 177 -9.42 -0.10 26.99
C CYS A 177 -10.29 -0.77 28.06
N GLN A 178 -11.61 -0.67 27.93
CA GLN A 178 -12.52 -1.45 28.79
C GLN A 178 -12.68 -2.89 28.27
N THR A 179 -12.87 -3.02 26.97
CA THR A 179 -13.07 -4.31 26.28
C THR A 179 -12.18 -4.36 25.04
N TYR A 180 -11.66 -5.54 24.73
CA TYR A 180 -10.98 -5.78 23.45
C TYR A 180 -11.94 -5.56 22.28
N ASN A 181 -11.71 -4.50 21.52
CA ASN A 181 -12.43 -4.19 20.29
C ASN A 181 -11.45 -4.15 19.12
N PHE A 182 -11.55 -5.16 18.25
CA PHE A 182 -10.72 -5.28 17.05
C PHE A 182 -11.40 -4.72 15.80
N ASN A 183 -12.61 -4.14 15.93
CA ASN A 183 -13.22 -3.42 14.83
C ASN A 183 -12.40 -2.16 14.57
N SER A 184 -12.16 -1.92 13.29
CA SER A 184 -11.48 -0.71 12.88
C SER A 184 -12.40 0.50 12.95
N PHE A 185 -11.81 1.60 13.36
CA PHE A 185 -12.30 2.94 13.15
C PHE A 185 -12.02 3.39 11.71
N VAL A 186 -12.97 4.10 11.11
CA VAL A 186 -12.89 4.61 9.74
C VAL A 186 -13.18 6.11 9.77
N ASP A 187 -12.36 6.89 9.05
CA ASP A 187 -12.57 8.32 8.87
C ASP A 187 -12.12 8.77 7.48
N VAL A 188 -12.48 9.99 7.07
CA VAL A 188 -12.14 10.57 5.75
C VAL A 188 -11.48 11.92 5.94
N VAL A 189 -10.25 12.05 5.43
CA VAL A 189 -9.45 13.29 5.51
C VAL A 189 -9.28 13.92 4.11
N PRO A 190 -9.49 15.24 3.93
CA PRO A 190 -9.92 16.20 4.95
C PRO A 190 -11.39 15.99 5.35
N ASN A 191 -11.66 16.14 6.63
CA ASN A 191 -13.00 16.04 7.21
C ASN A 191 -13.74 17.34 6.87
N GLU A 192 -14.78 17.26 6.04
CA GLU A 192 -15.64 18.40 5.66
C GLU A 192 -16.76 18.65 6.67
#